data_AF-A0A3M0VVS5-F1
#
_entry.id   AF-A0A3M0VVS5-F1
#
_cell.length_a   1.000
_cell.length_b   1.000
_cell.length_c   1.000
_cell.angle_alpha   90.00
_cell.angle_beta   90.00
_cell.angle_gamma   90.00
#
_symmetry.space_group_name_H-M   'P 1'
#
loop_
_entity.id
_entity.type
_entity.pdbx_description
1 polymer ?
#
loop_
_entity_poly.entity_id
_entity_poly.type
_entity_poly.pdbx_seq_one_letter_code
_entity_poly.pdbx_strand_id
1 'polypeptide(L)'
;MASEQAQPPVPYARLQELTISACEKALSSVLTYDHASTEDWNTTIINTILSTLVSETTPTEDKSASAQPQFKYVVNSTIIQHAPTSSAGTSDPAVTGRRGMHAASGAYWNNEKDGMWSYKYSAAEKKGLDVVVGVIWIWVA
;
A
#
# COMPACT_ATOMS: atom_id res chain seq x y z
N MET A 1 12.22 16.55 18.97
CA MET A 1 11.45 17.46 18.09
C MET A 1 10.81 16.59 17.03
N ALA A 2 9.52 16.29 17.19
CA ALA A 2 8.76 15.58 16.16
C ALA A 2 8.51 16.59 15.03
N SER A 3 9.14 16.40 13.88
CA SER A 3 8.84 17.18 12.68
C SER A 3 7.35 17.03 12.37
N GLU A 4 6.64 18.15 12.17
CA GLU A 4 5.32 18.15 11.53
C GLU A 4 5.43 17.32 10.25
N GLN A 5 4.67 16.23 10.15
CA GLN A 5 4.60 15.44 8.93
C GLN A 5 3.75 16.20 7.92
N ALA A 6 4.27 16.38 6.70
CA ALA A 6 3.52 16.94 5.58
C ALA A 6 2.15 16.23 5.45
N GLN A 7 1.10 17.01 5.20
CA GLN A 7 -0.21 16.42 4.97
C GLN A 7 -0.20 15.65 3.64
N PRO A 8 -0.82 14.46 3.60
CA PRO A 8 -0.92 13.68 2.37
C PRO A 8 -1.80 14.40 1.33
N PRO A 9 -1.59 14.15 0.02
CA PRO A 9 -2.38 14.77 -1.06
C PRO A 9 -3.88 14.44 -1.03
N VAL A 10 -4.24 13.35 -0.36
CA VAL A 10 -5.62 12.99 0.00
C VAL A 10 -5.67 12.63 1.48
N PRO A 11 -6.80 12.79 2.19
CA PRO A 11 -6.89 12.46 3.62
C PRO A 11 -6.41 11.05 3.94
N TYR A 12 -5.81 10.84 5.12
CA TYR A 12 -5.33 9.50 5.54
C TYR A 12 -6.42 8.42 5.50
N ALA A 13 -7.65 8.77 5.88
CA ALA A 13 -8.79 7.86 5.77
C ALA A 13 -9.02 7.42 4.32
N ARG A 14 -8.85 8.34 3.36
CA ARG A 14 -8.96 8.06 1.93
C ARG A 14 -7.81 7.16 1.44
N LEU A 15 -6.56 7.42 1.84
CA LEU A 15 -5.43 6.53 1.53
C LEU A 15 -5.69 5.10 2.01
N GLN A 16 -6.25 4.95 3.22
CA GLN A 16 -6.65 3.66 3.75
C GLN A 16 -7.73 2.97 2.92
N GLU A 17 -8.82 3.66 2.58
CA GLU A 17 -9.89 3.13 1.74
C GLU A 17 -9.38 2.67 0.36
N LEU A 18 -8.57 3.49 -0.30
CA LEU A 18 -7.96 3.18 -1.60
C LEU A 18 -7.10 1.93 -1.53
N THR A 19 -6.30 1.81 -0.47
CA THR A 19 -5.43 0.66 -0.25
C THR A 19 -6.23 -0.62 0.02
N ILE A 20 -7.27 -0.54 0.85
CA ILE A 20 -8.18 -1.66 1.12
C ILE A 20 -8.84 -2.11 -0.18
N SER A 21 -9.42 -1.18 -0.95
CA SER A 21 -10.08 -1.49 -2.22
C SER A 21 -9.13 -2.12 -3.24
N ALA A 22 -7.90 -1.63 -3.34
CA ALA A 22 -6.88 -2.23 -4.22
C ALA A 22 -6.48 -3.65 -3.79
N CYS A 23 -6.32 -3.88 -2.48
CA CYS A 23 -6.03 -5.21 -1.95
C CYS A 23 -7.20 -6.18 -2.17
N GLU A 24 -8.44 -5.74 -1.96
CA GLU A 24 -9.65 -6.55 -2.21
C GLU A 24 -9.80 -6.87 -3.70
N LYS A 25 -9.54 -5.91 -4.58
CA LYS A 25 -9.57 -6.14 -6.03
C LYS A 25 -8.56 -7.22 -6.46
N ALA A 26 -7.36 -7.22 -5.89
CA ALA A 26 -6.33 -8.20 -6.21
C ALA A 26 -6.57 -9.57 -5.55
N LEU A 27 -7.13 -9.59 -4.34
CA LEU A 27 -7.12 -10.80 -3.49
C LEU A 27 -8.50 -11.36 -3.17
N SER A 28 -9.62 -10.75 -3.58
CA SER A 28 -10.98 -11.18 -3.18
C SER A 28 -11.26 -12.66 -3.50
N SER A 29 -10.86 -13.14 -4.69
CA SER A 29 -11.02 -14.53 -5.13
C SER A 29 -9.95 -15.50 -4.60
N VAL A 30 -8.90 -15.00 -3.96
CA VAL A 30 -7.78 -15.81 -3.46
C VAL A 30 -8.19 -16.52 -2.18
N LEU A 31 -7.91 -17.82 -2.07
CA LEU A 31 -8.18 -18.60 -0.86
C LEU A 31 -6.93 -18.83 -0.02
N THR A 32 -5.78 -19.00 -0.68
CA THR A 32 -4.49 -19.28 -0.05
C THR A 32 -3.38 -18.52 -0.78
N TYR A 33 -2.26 -18.29 -0.09
CA TYR A 33 -1.05 -17.79 -0.74
C TYR A 33 -0.61 -18.69 -1.90
N ASP A 34 -0.27 -18.08 -3.03
CA ASP A 34 0.37 -18.72 -4.18
C ASP A 34 1.53 -17.83 -4.63
N HIS A 35 2.74 -18.40 -4.65
CA HIS A 35 3.95 -17.68 -4.99
C HIS A 35 3.93 -17.18 -6.44
N ALA A 36 3.43 -18.00 -7.37
CA ALA A 36 3.42 -17.69 -8.80
C ALA A 36 2.52 -16.48 -9.12
N SER A 37 1.44 -16.30 -8.35
CA SER A 37 0.48 -15.21 -8.54
C SER A 37 0.88 -13.90 -7.85
N THR A 38 1.93 -13.89 -7.01
CA THR A 38 2.29 -12.70 -6.21
C THR A 38 2.71 -11.49 -7.06
N GLU A 39 3.31 -11.72 -8.23
CA GLU A 39 3.67 -10.66 -9.17
C GLU A 39 2.42 -9.94 -9.69
N ASP A 40 1.42 -10.70 -10.13
CA ASP A 40 0.16 -10.16 -10.63
C ASP A 40 -0.63 -9.43 -9.54
N TRP A 41 -0.65 -9.98 -8.32
CA TRP A 41 -1.31 -9.34 -7.19
C TRP A 41 -0.67 -8.01 -6.81
N ASN A 42 0.67 -7.96 -6.68
CA ASN A 42 1.38 -6.73 -6.40
C ASN A 42 1.17 -5.70 -7.52
N THR A 43 1.27 -6.12 -8.78
CA THR A 43 1.05 -5.25 -9.95
C THR A 43 -0.36 -4.66 -9.94
N THR A 44 -1.37 -5.48 -9.62
CA THR A 44 -2.77 -5.03 -9.52
C THR A 44 -2.96 -3.99 -8.41
N ILE A 45 -2.37 -4.23 -7.23
CA ILE A 45 -2.45 -3.33 -6.07
C ILE A 45 -1.77 -1.98 -6.42
N ILE A 46 -0.52 -2.03 -6.90
CA ILE A 46 0.29 -0.86 -7.23
C ILE A 46 -0.42 0.00 -8.29
N ASN A 47 -0.85 -0.61 -9.40
CA ASN A 47 -1.47 0.12 -10.50
C ASN A 47 -2.83 0.71 -10.10
N THR A 48 -3.61 0.00 -9.28
CA THR A 48 -4.91 0.52 -8.81
C THR A 48 -4.71 1.75 -7.93
N ILE A 49 -3.80 1.70 -6.95
CA ILE A 49 -3.53 2.84 -6.06
C ILE A 49 -2.97 4.04 -6.84
N LEU A 50 -1.97 3.82 -7.71
CA LEU A 50 -1.38 4.88 -8.53
C LEU A 50 -2.41 5.56 -9.42
N SER A 51 -3.25 4.78 -10.11
CA SER A 51 -4.25 5.32 -11.03
C SER A 51 -5.27 6.18 -10.28
N THR A 52 -5.73 5.73 -9.11
CA THR A 52 -6.70 6.49 -8.32
C THR A 52 -6.09 7.75 -7.70
N LEU A 53 -4.88 7.68 -7.15
CA LEU A 53 -4.19 8.87 -6.59
C LEU A 53 -3.97 9.94 -7.66
N VAL A 54 -3.45 9.57 -8.83
CA VAL A 54 -3.25 10.52 -9.93
C VAL A 54 -4.57 11.13 -10.36
N SER A 55 -5.63 10.32 -10.51
CA SER A 55 -6.94 10.82 -10.91
C SER A 55 -7.58 11.77 -9.88
N GLU A 56 -7.46 11.52 -8.58
CA GLU A 56 -8.08 12.33 -7.53
C GLU A 56 -7.31 13.63 -7.26
N THR A 57 -6.01 13.65 -7.52
CA THR A 57 -5.13 14.78 -7.17
C THR A 57 -4.70 15.64 -8.36
N THR A 58 -5.10 15.28 -9.58
CA THR A 58 -4.88 16.13 -10.76
C THR A 58 -5.96 17.22 -10.80
N PRO A 59 -5.59 18.52 -10.75
CA PRO A 59 -6.57 19.61 -10.79
C PRO A 59 -7.43 19.57 -12.07
N THR A 60 -8.75 19.66 -11.92
CA THR A 60 -9.72 19.70 -13.03
C THR A 60 -10.05 21.12 -13.50
N GLU A 61 -9.69 22.15 -12.72
CA GLU A 61 -9.99 23.55 -12.99
C GLU A 61 -8.73 24.32 -13.42
N ASP A 62 -8.29 24.10 -14.66
CA ASP A 62 -7.79 25.17 -15.54
C ASP A 62 -7.54 24.60 -16.93
N LYS A 63 -8.51 24.76 -17.84
CA LYS A 63 -8.37 24.44 -19.27
C LYS A 63 -7.50 25.48 -20.00
N SER A 64 -6.52 26.07 -19.32
CA SER A 64 -5.46 26.90 -19.90
C SER A 64 -4.11 26.16 -19.78
N ALA A 65 -3.91 25.22 -20.70
CA ALA A 65 -2.61 24.70 -21.15
C ALA A 65 -1.55 24.19 -20.14
N SER A 66 -1.83 24.05 -18.83
CA SER A 66 -0.79 23.70 -17.84
C SER A 66 -1.26 22.95 -16.57
N ALA A 67 -2.34 22.16 -16.65
CA ALA A 67 -2.74 21.27 -15.56
C ALA A 67 -1.76 20.08 -15.41
N GLN A 68 -0.59 20.34 -14.81
CA GLN A 68 0.41 19.32 -14.48
C GLN A 68 0.04 18.65 -13.13
N PRO A 69 0.27 17.34 -12.96
CA PRO A 69 0.11 16.68 -11.67
C PRO A 69 0.99 17.36 -10.60
N GLN A 70 0.41 17.68 -9.44
CA GLN A 70 1.12 18.38 -8.35
C GLN A 70 2.07 17.48 -7.57
N PHE A 71 1.93 16.16 -7.71
CA PHE A 71 2.72 15.17 -6.98
C PHE A 71 3.20 14.05 -7.91
N LYS A 72 4.40 13.56 -7.64
CA LYS A 72 4.88 12.25 -8.08
C LYS A 72 4.59 11.24 -6.98
N TYR A 73 4.21 10.03 -7.37
CA TYR A 73 3.87 8.96 -6.43
C TYR A 73 4.80 7.77 -6.58
N VAL A 74 5.16 7.16 -5.46
CA VAL A 74 5.76 5.82 -5.40
C VAL A 74 4.87 4.95 -4.55
N VAL A 75 4.49 3.78 -5.07
CA VAL A 75 3.73 2.78 -4.33
C VAL A 75 4.56 1.50 -4.25
N ASN A 76 4.91 1.10 -3.04
CA ASN A 76 5.52 -0.18 -2.73
C ASN A 76 4.44 -1.13 -2.20
N SER A 77 4.37 -2.34 -2.74
CA SER A 77 3.50 -3.41 -2.22
C SER A 77 4.36 -4.64 -1.92
N THR A 78 4.20 -5.19 -0.72
CA THR A 78 4.91 -6.37 -0.26
C THR A 78 3.92 -7.40 0.26
N ILE A 79 3.87 -8.57 -0.37
CA ILE A 79 3.06 -9.72 0.06
C ILE A 79 3.95 -10.69 0.84
N ILE A 80 3.52 -11.06 2.04
CA ILE A 80 4.30 -11.86 2.98
C ILE A 80 3.54 -13.14 3.27
N GLN A 81 4.09 -14.29 2.87
CA GLN A 81 3.55 -15.59 3.25
C GLN A 81 3.73 -15.81 4.76
N HIS A 82 2.70 -16.30 5.44
CA HIS A 82 2.83 -16.79 6.80
C HIS A 82 3.69 -18.07 6.82
N ALA A 83 4.39 -18.35 7.92
CA ALA A 83 5.22 -19.55 7.97
C ALA A 83 4.35 -20.81 7.83
N PRO A 84 4.79 -21.82 7.08
CA PRO A 84 4.10 -23.11 7.03
C PRO A 84 4.02 -23.66 8.47
N THR A 85 2.84 -24.13 8.86
CA THR A 85 2.64 -24.83 10.14
C THR A 85 3.53 -26.06 10.16
N SER A 86 4.59 -26.03 10.96
CA SER A 86 5.39 -27.21 11.25
C SER A 86 4.52 -28.20 12.03
N SER A 87 3.95 -29.18 11.33
CA SER A 87 3.50 -30.51 11.80
C SER A 87 3.26 -30.71 13.30
N ALA A 88 2.45 -29.86 13.93
CA ALA A 88 2.08 -29.97 15.34
C ALA A 88 0.56 -29.82 15.47
N GLY A 89 -0.17 -30.72 14.81
CA GLY A 89 -1.49 -31.23 15.22
C GLY A 89 -2.67 -30.27 15.41
N THR A 90 -2.51 -28.95 15.32
CA THR A 90 -3.61 -27.98 15.47
C THR A 90 -3.96 -27.39 14.12
N SER A 91 -5.12 -27.79 13.59
CA SER A 91 -5.72 -27.28 12.35
C SER A 91 -6.35 -25.90 12.55
N ASP A 92 -5.76 -25.04 13.37
CA ASP A 92 -6.24 -23.69 13.61
C ASP A 92 -5.39 -22.71 12.79
N PRO A 93 -5.94 -22.09 11.72
CA PRO A 93 -5.20 -21.15 10.87
C PRO A 93 -4.71 -19.91 11.64
N ALA A 94 -5.24 -19.64 12.84
CA ALA A 94 -4.74 -18.60 13.75
C ALA A 94 -3.37 -18.92 14.39
N VAL A 95 -2.91 -20.19 14.29
CA VAL A 95 -1.62 -20.68 14.83
C VAL A 95 -0.57 -20.79 13.72
N THR A 96 -0.70 -19.98 12.67
CA THR A 96 0.36 -19.82 11.67
C THR A 96 1.38 -18.80 12.19
N GLY A 97 2.63 -19.25 12.41
CA GLY A 97 3.69 -18.38 12.92
C GLY A 97 3.99 -17.25 11.92
N ARG A 98 3.87 -15.99 12.36
CA ARG A 98 4.31 -14.84 11.54
C ARG A 98 5.82 -14.70 11.62
N ARG A 99 6.48 -14.50 10.47
CA ARG A 99 7.89 -14.08 10.45
C ARG A 99 7.97 -12.64 10.97
N GLY A 100 8.92 -12.37 11.87
CA GLY A 100 9.23 -11.00 12.27
C GLY A 100 9.83 -10.24 11.09
N MET A 101 9.20 -9.13 10.67
CA MET A 101 9.70 -8.26 9.62
C MET A 101 9.62 -6.80 10.07
N HIS A 102 10.73 -6.08 9.95
CA HIS A 102 10.82 -4.65 10.24
C HIS A 102 11.25 -3.93 8.98
N ALA A 103 10.48 -2.90 8.58
CA ALA A 103 10.78 -2.05 7.45
C ALA A 103 10.79 -0.59 7.92
N ALA A 104 11.80 0.16 7.49
CA ALA A 104 11.94 1.58 7.76
C ALA A 104 12.45 2.28 6.50
N SER A 105 11.99 3.50 6.28
CA SER A 105 12.42 4.35 5.16
C SER A 105 12.89 5.69 5.70
N GLY A 106 13.99 6.20 5.13
CA GLY A 106 14.49 7.56 5.36
C GLY A 106 14.53 8.32 4.04
N ALA A 107 14.40 9.64 4.10
CA ALA A 107 14.40 10.50 2.92
C ALA A 107 15.12 11.82 3.17
N TYR A 108 15.66 12.39 2.09
CA TYR A 108 16.12 13.77 2.03
C TYR A 108 15.22 14.50 1.03
N TRP A 109 14.27 15.28 1.56
CA TRP A 109 13.16 15.84 0.80
C TRP A 109 12.62 17.12 1.44
N ASN A 110 11.55 17.69 0.89
CA ASN A 110 10.85 18.82 1.50
C ASN A 110 9.91 18.34 2.63
N ASN A 111 10.30 18.56 3.88
CA ASN A 111 9.52 18.12 5.05
C ASN A 111 8.10 18.71 5.16
N GLU A 112 7.82 19.82 4.48
CA GLU A 112 6.51 20.48 4.53
C GLU A 112 5.53 19.92 3.49
N LYS A 113 6.04 19.28 2.43
CA LYS A 113 5.24 18.91 1.26
C LYS A 113 5.36 17.44 0.85
N ASP A 114 6.50 16.83 1.14
CA ASP A 114 6.81 15.45 0.81
C ASP A 114 6.57 14.56 2.02
N GLY A 115 6.12 13.35 1.77
CA GLY A 115 5.83 12.44 2.87
C GLY A 115 5.62 11.01 2.43
N MET A 116 5.45 10.17 3.44
CA MET A 116 5.18 8.77 3.27
C MET A 116 4.11 8.29 4.24
N TRP A 117 3.40 7.26 3.82
CA TRP A 117 2.42 6.57 4.63
C TRP A 117 2.52 5.08 4.36
N SER A 118 2.34 4.26 5.41
CA SER A 118 2.39 2.81 5.30
C SER A 118 1.17 2.18 5.94
N TYR A 119 0.68 1.10 5.35
CA TYR A 119 -0.50 0.38 5.80
C TYR A 119 -0.32 -1.12 5.71
N LYS A 120 -0.77 -1.82 6.75
CA LYS A 120 -0.83 -3.27 6.78
C LYS A 120 -2.28 -3.72 6.57
N TYR A 121 -2.55 -4.40 5.45
CA TYR A 121 -3.84 -5.00 5.17
C TYR A 121 -3.94 -6.37 5.86
N SER A 122 -4.83 -6.47 6.84
CA SER A 122 -5.00 -7.66 7.69
C SER A 122 -6.10 -8.61 7.22
N ALA A 123 -7.01 -8.21 6.32
CA ALA A 123 -8.12 -9.07 5.90
C ALA A 123 -7.68 -10.28 5.06
N ALA A 124 -6.43 -10.30 4.56
CA ALA A 124 -5.81 -11.47 3.95
C ALA A 124 -5.24 -12.47 4.97
N GLU A 125 -5.27 -12.18 6.27
CA GLU A 125 -4.67 -13.05 7.31
C GLU A 125 -5.23 -14.48 7.27
N LYS A 126 -6.55 -14.62 7.09
CA LYS A 126 -7.21 -15.93 6.96
C LYS A 126 -6.81 -16.70 5.70
N LYS A 127 -6.16 -16.03 4.74
CA LYS A 127 -5.63 -16.59 3.49
C LYS A 127 -4.16 -17.01 3.60
N GLY A 128 -3.56 -16.89 4.79
CA GLY A 128 -2.18 -17.27 5.06
C GLY A 128 -1.14 -16.27 4.55
N LEU A 129 -1.53 -15.00 4.37
CA LEU A 129 -0.63 -13.94 3.93
C LEU A 129 -0.98 -12.59 4.56
N ASP A 130 0.04 -11.74 4.74
CA ASP A 130 -0.12 -10.32 5.07
C ASP A 130 0.27 -9.48 3.84
N VAL A 131 -0.35 -8.31 3.66
CA VAL A 131 0.08 -7.32 2.65
C VAL A 131 0.47 -6.02 3.34
N VAL A 132 1.64 -5.50 3.02
CA VAL A 132 2.12 -4.18 3.46
C VAL A 132 2.25 -3.28 2.25
N VAL A 133 1.64 -2.11 2.31
CA VAL A 133 1.66 -1.10 1.25
C VAL A 133 2.31 0.17 1.79
N GLY A 134 3.27 0.71 1.06
CA GLY A 134 3.87 2.02 1.30
C GLY A 134 3.53 2.98 0.16
N VAL A 135 3.08 4.18 0.50
CA VAL A 135 2.83 5.28 -0.44
C VAL A 135 3.77 6.42 -0.09
N ILE A 136 4.50 6.92 -1.08
CA ILE A 136 5.32 8.12 -0.98
C ILE A 136 4.77 9.14 -1.98
N TRP A 137 4.66 10.39 -1.55
CA TRP A 137 4.34 11.51 -2.42
C TRP A 137 5.47 12.54 -2.40
N ILE A 138 5.82 13.03 -3.58
CA ILE A 138 6.82 14.07 -3.78
C ILE A 138 6.16 15.22 -4.52
N TRP A 139 6.08 16.37 -3.88
CA TRP A 139 5.52 17.58 -4.45
C TRP A 139 6.41 18.12 -5.58
N VAL A 140 5.79 18.58 -6.67
CA VAL A 140 6.52 19.04 -7.87
C VAL A 140 6.05 20.37 -8.45
N ALA A 141 4.94 20.95 -7.98
CA ALA A 141 4.35 22.16 -8.57
C ALA A 141 3.64 23.07 -7.58
#